data_AF-A0A7C4ZFE8-F1
#
_entry.id   AF-A0A7C4ZFE8-F1
#
_cell.length_a   1.000
_cell.length_b   1.000
_cell.length_c   1.000
_cell.angle_alpha   90.00
_cell.angle_beta   90.00
_cell.angle_gamma   90.00
#
_symmetry.space_group_name_H-M   'P 1'
#
loop_
_entity.id
_entity.type
_entity.pdbx_description
1 polymer ?
#
loop_
_entity_poly.entity_id
_entity_poly.type
_entity_poly.pdbx_seq_one_letter_code
_entity_poly.pdbx_strand_id
1 'polypeptide(L)'
;MFRKDILEKIPLHPKMEDSFLASYIAFTGYRAIQVDDVWAYEPLRGSYIKTKIRRAQHNIVTFLQAKKYAKEKSVYLPTPFEKIWRVEWWLYIINPWLLLTCTILLVTNVFYGSLIALILLGIGLMLLVLRVYRIWVLQQLYLIIAAVRNLWTKEIVWR
;
A
#
# COMPACT_ATOMS: atom_id res chain seq x y z
N MET A 1 -9.17 0.39 -18.02
CA MET A 1 -9.13 0.56 -19.50
C MET A 1 -8.14 1.68 -19.81
N PHE A 2 -7.23 1.49 -20.77
CA PHE A 2 -6.22 2.49 -21.13
C PHE A 2 -6.43 2.95 -22.57
N ARG A 3 -6.13 4.22 -22.84
CA ARG A 3 -6.17 4.75 -24.21
C ARG A 3 -4.92 4.30 -24.96
N LYS A 4 -5.08 3.75 -26.17
CA LYS A 4 -4.01 3.08 -26.92
C LYS A 4 -2.85 4.02 -27.29
N ASP A 5 -3.18 5.23 -27.72
CA ASP A 5 -2.26 6.35 -28.01
C ASP A 5 -1.34 6.72 -26.83
N ILE A 6 -1.82 6.59 -25.59
CA ILE A 6 -1.04 6.83 -24.38
C ILE A 6 -0.17 5.60 -24.09
N LEU A 7 -0.73 4.40 -24.21
CA LEU A 7 -0.01 3.16 -23.91
C LEU A 7 1.21 2.96 -24.81
N GLU A 8 1.11 3.29 -26.10
CA GLU A 8 2.22 3.19 -27.06
C GLU A 8 3.40 4.13 -26.72
N LYS A 9 3.17 5.19 -25.95
CA LYS A 9 4.21 6.16 -25.54
C LYS A 9 4.91 5.76 -24.24
N ILE A 10 4.41 4.75 -23.52
CA ILE A 10 4.94 4.36 -22.22
C ILE A 10 6.02 3.30 -22.40
N PRO A 11 7.25 3.52 -21.90
CA PRO A 11 8.29 2.51 -21.97
C PRO A 11 7.89 1.28 -21.15
N LEU A 12 7.96 0.10 -21.78
CA LEU A 12 7.66 -1.16 -21.11
C LEU A 12 8.66 -1.42 -19.98
N HIS A 13 8.18 -1.41 -18.73
CA HIS A 13 8.95 -1.83 -17.57
C HIS A 13 8.47 -3.21 -17.08
N PRO A 14 9.37 -4.17 -16.79
CA PRO A 14 9.00 -5.57 -16.49
C PRO A 14 8.17 -5.73 -15.21
N LYS A 15 8.14 -4.71 -14.34
CA LYS A 15 7.35 -4.69 -13.09
C LYS A 15 6.06 -3.86 -13.19
N MET A 16 5.58 -3.55 -14.40
CA MET A 16 4.35 -2.76 -14.58
C MET A 16 3.12 -3.58 -14.25
N GLU A 17 2.54 -3.32 -13.09
CA GLU A 17 1.13 -3.62 -12.82
C GLU A 17 0.24 -2.43 -13.20
N ASP A 18 -1.07 -2.65 -13.17
CA ASP A 18 -2.12 -1.67 -13.46
C ASP A 18 -1.98 -0.38 -12.64
N SER A 19 -1.72 -0.51 -11.34
CA SER A 19 -1.57 0.60 -10.40
C SER A 19 -0.31 1.42 -10.70
N PHE A 20 0.79 0.76 -11.09
CA PHE A 20 2.00 1.44 -11.52
C PHE A 20 1.75 2.24 -12.80
N LEU A 21 1.10 1.62 -13.78
CA LEU A 21 0.80 2.25 -15.06
C LEU A 21 -0.14 3.45 -14.90
N ALA A 22 -1.21 3.29 -14.12
CA ALA A 22 -2.15 4.38 -13.82
C ALA A 22 -1.46 5.56 -13.13
N SER A 23 -0.58 5.27 -12.16
CA SER A 23 0.19 6.30 -11.44
C SER A 23 1.20 6.99 -12.35
N TYR A 24 1.89 6.25 -13.22
CA TYR A 24 2.80 6.82 -14.21
C TYR A 24 2.06 7.77 -15.16
N ILE A 25 0.90 7.36 -15.67
CA ILE A 25 0.03 8.19 -16.53
C ILE A 25 -0.43 9.46 -15.78
N ALA A 26 -0.76 9.35 -14.49
CA ALA A 26 -1.11 10.50 -13.68
C ALA A 26 0.06 11.48 -13.49
N PHE A 27 1.30 10.97 -13.43
CA PHE A 27 2.51 11.80 -13.39
C PHE A 27 2.86 12.47 -14.71
N THR A 28 2.36 11.97 -15.85
CA THR A 28 2.57 12.60 -17.17
C THR A 28 1.52 13.66 -17.52
N GLY A 29 0.65 14.04 -16.57
CA GLY A 29 -0.34 15.10 -16.76
C GLY A 29 -1.73 14.62 -17.15
N TYR A 30 -1.92 13.33 -17.40
CA TYR A 30 -3.23 12.75 -17.69
C TYR A 30 -4.00 12.45 -16.39
N ARG A 31 -5.29 12.15 -16.54
CA ARG A 31 -6.15 11.71 -15.43
C ARG A 31 -6.28 10.20 -15.45
N ALA A 32 -5.93 9.55 -14.34
CA ALA A 32 -6.35 8.20 -14.03
C ALA A 32 -7.53 8.27 -13.06
N ILE A 33 -8.68 7.73 -13.45
CA ILE A 33 -9.92 7.81 -12.67
C ILE A 33 -10.55 6.43 -12.53
N GLN A 34 -11.13 6.19 -11.36
CA GLN A 34 -12.12 5.14 -11.15
C GLN A 34 -13.50 5.82 -11.18
N VAL A 35 -14.40 5.34 -12.04
CA VAL A 35 -15.74 5.90 -12.20
C VAL A 35 -16.73 5.01 -11.46
N ASP A 36 -17.70 5.62 -10.78
CA ASP A 36 -18.64 4.93 -9.87
C ASP A 36 -19.57 3.95 -10.59
N ASP A 37 -19.85 4.18 -11.87
CA ASP A 37 -20.71 3.34 -12.71
C ASP A 37 -19.99 2.11 -13.30
N VAL A 38 -18.65 2.05 -13.19
CA VAL A 38 -17.84 0.93 -13.66
C VAL A 38 -17.51 -0.01 -12.50
N TRP A 39 -18.18 -1.15 -12.46
CA TRP A 39 -17.98 -2.17 -11.43
C TRP A 39 -17.32 -3.44 -11.99
N ALA A 40 -16.54 -4.09 -11.13
CA ALA A 40 -15.94 -5.39 -11.40
C ALA A 40 -15.93 -6.23 -10.11
N TYR A 41 -16.15 -7.54 -10.23
CA TYR A 41 -16.08 -8.45 -9.09
C TYR A 41 -14.62 -8.83 -8.80
N GLU A 42 -14.19 -8.72 -7.54
CA GLU A 42 -12.89 -9.20 -7.11
C GLU A 42 -12.88 -10.74 -7.13
N PRO A 43 -12.07 -11.40 -7.97
CA PRO A 43 -12.04 -12.85 -8.01
C PRO A 43 -11.35 -13.40 -6.76
N LEU A 44 -12.08 -14.21 -5.99
CA LEU A 44 -11.55 -14.94 -4.85
C LEU A 44 -11.04 -16.30 -5.33
N ARG A 45 -9.76 -16.37 -5.72
CA ARG A 45 -9.10 -17.64 -6.11
C ARG A 45 -7.98 -17.98 -5.14
N GLY A 46 -7.98 -19.22 -4.63
CA GLY A 46 -6.93 -19.75 -3.76
C GLY A 46 -6.89 -19.13 -2.37
N SER A 47 -5.69 -18.97 -1.82
CA SER A 47 -5.50 -18.44 -0.46
C SER A 47 -5.69 -16.92 -0.41
N TYR A 48 -6.73 -16.48 0.30
CA TYR A 48 -7.03 -15.06 0.52
C TYR A 48 -5.84 -14.28 1.11
N ILE A 49 -5.19 -14.85 2.13
CA ILE A 49 -4.07 -14.21 2.82
C ILE A 49 -2.87 -14.02 1.88
N LYS A 50 -2.50 -15.06 1.12
CA LYS A 50 -1.39 -14.98 0.15
C LYS A 50 -1.67 -13.90 -0.89
N THR A 51 -2.90 -13.83 -1.40
CA THR A 51 -3.30 -12.81 -2.38
C THR A 51 -3.23 -11.40 -1.82
N LYS A 52 -3.70 -11.16 -0.58
CA LYS A 52 -3.62 -9.83 0.05
C LYS A 52 -2.17 -9.41 0.33
N ILE A 53 -1.32 -10.32 0.81
CA ILE A 53 0.11 -10.03 1.02
C ILE A 53 0.79 -9.70 -0.32
N ARG A 54 0.53 -10.49 -1.38
CA ARG A 54 1.09 -10.23 -2.72
C ARG A 54 0.68 -8.84 -3.23
N ARG A 55 -0.59 -8.47 -3.13
CA ARG A 55 -1.05 -7.12 -3.52
C ARG A 55 -0.42 -6.02 -2.70
N ALA A 56 -0.28 -6.21 -1.38
CA ALA A 56 0.43 -5.27 -0.52
C ALA A 56 1.89 -5.08 -0.99
N GLN A 57 2.58 -6.17 -1.39
CA GLN A 57 3.93 -6.08 -1.96
C GLN A 57 3.97 -5.24 -3.23
N HIS A 58 3.04 -5.46 -4.16
CA HIS A 58 2.97 -4.69 -5.40
C HIS A 58 2.64 -3.22 -5.18
N ASN A 59 1.74 -2.90 -4.24
CA ASN A 59 1.44 -1.51 -3.87
C ASN A 59 2.70 -0.82 -3.33
N ILE A 60 3.43 -1.45 -2.42
CA ILE A 60 4.69 -0.91 -1.87
C ILE A 60 5.70 -0.67 -2.99
N VAL A 61 5.90 -1.65 -3.89
CA VAL A 61 6.81 -1.51 -5.04
C VAL A 61 6.39 -0.35 -5.94
N THR A 62 5.10 -0.23 -6.23
CA THR A 62 4.53 0.86 -7.03
C THR A 62 4.82 2.22 -6.40
N PHE A 63 4.55 2.37 -5.10
CA PHE A 63 4.80 3.61 -4.37
C PHE A 63 6.28 4.00 -4.32
N LEU A 64 7.19 3.02 -4.32
CA LEU A 64 8.63 3.27 -4.33
C LEU A 64 9.19 3.58 -5.72
N GLN A 65 8.66 2.93 -6.78
CA GLN A 65 9.26 2.97 -8.11
C GLN A 65 8.58 3.93 -9.07
N ALA A 66 7.24 4.07 -9.04
CA ALA A 66 6.50 4.78 -10.10
C ALA A 66 6.92 6.26 -10.23
N LYS A 67 7.02 6.97 -9.11
CA LYS A 67 7.47 8.37 -9.10
C LYS A 67 8.94 8.50 -9.54
N LYS A 68 9.80 7.59 -9.07
CA LYS A 68 11.22 7.57 -9.44
C LYS A 68 11.39 7.38 -10.95
N TYR A 69 10.67 6.39 -11.49
CA TYR A 69 10.69 6.05 -12.90
C TYR A 69 10.16 7.18 -13.80
N ALA A 70 9.07 7.86 -13.40
CA ALA A 70 8.56 9.02 -14.12
C ALA A 70 9.57 10.18 -14.16
N LYS A 71 10.32 10.38 -13.07
CA LYS A 71 11.40 11.38 -13.02
C LYS A 71 12.61 10.99 -13.87
N GLU A 72 13.04 9.73 -13.81
CA GLU A 72 14.15 9.21 -14.62
C GLU A 72 13.89 9.35 -16.13
N LYS A 73 12.62 9.26 -16.55
CA LYS A 73 12.20 9.43 -17.94
C LYS A 73 11.90 10.89 -18.32
N SER A 74 12.10 11.86 -17.42
CA SER A 74 11.84 13.29 -17.65
C SER A 74 10.42 13.63 -18.11
N VAL A 75 9.44 12.76 -17.80
CA VAL A 75 8.01 12.96 -18.14
C VAL A 75 7.18 13.45 -16.95
N TYR A 76 7.82 13.60 -15.79
CA TYR A 76 7.17 14.00 -14.55
C TYR A 76 6.68 15.45 -14.62
N LEU A 77 5.38 15.66 -14.36
CA LEU A 77 4.77 16.96 -14.19
C LEU A 77 4.27 17.15 -12.74
N PRO A 78 4.40 18.36 -12.17
CA PRO A 78 3.85 18.68 -10.86
C PRO A 78 2.33 18.83 -10.97
N THR A 79 1.60 17.72 -10.82
CA THR A 79 0.14 17.67 -10.89
C THR A 79 -0.50 17.63 -9.49
N PRO A 80 -1.81 17.96 -9.33
CA PRO A 80 -2.53 17.79 -8.07
C PRO A 80 -2.47 16.37 -7.50
N PHE A 81 -2.26 15.37 -8.37
CA PHE A 81 -2.03 13.98 -7.99
C PHE A 81 -0.87 13.81 -7.00
N GLU A 82 0.13 14.71 -7.00
CA GLU A 82 1.25 14.61 -6.07
C GLU A 82 0.82 14.73 -4.60
N LYS A 83 -0.25 15.47 -4.31
CA LYS A 83 -0.82 15.54 -2.95
C LYS A 83 -1.43 14.20 -2.55
N ILE A 84 -2.23 13.61 -3.43
CA ILE A 84 -2.86 12.30 -3.24
C ILE A 84 -1.78 11.23 -3.04
N TRP A 85 -0.78 11.22 -3.94
CA TRP A 85 0.34 10.30 -3.88
C TRP A 85 1.11 10.37 -2.56
N ARG A 86 1.36 11.58 -2.03
CA ARG A 86 2.04 11.74 -0.74
C ARG A 86 1.24 11.15 0.42
N VAL A 87 -0.08 11.36 0.44
CA VAL A 87 -0.96 10.83 1.48
C VAL A 87 -1.02 9.31 1.40
N GLU A 88 -1.24 8.76 0.20
CA GLU A 88 -1.29 7.31 0.01
C GLU A 88 0.06 6.65 0.32
N TRP A 89 1.17 7.25 -0.13
CA TRP A 89 2.50 6.76 0.19
C TRP A 89 2.72 6.71 1.71
N TRP A 90 2.29 7.73 2.46
CA TRP A 90 2.37 7.73 3.92
C TRP A 90 1.53 6.60 4.54
N LEU A 91 0.30 6.41 4.07
CA LEU A 91 -0.63 5.37 4.56
C LEU A 91 -0.12 3.95 4.30
N TYR A 92 0.57 3.71 3.18
CA TYR A 92 1.04 2.38 2.81
C TYR A 92 2.45 2.06 3.34
N ILE A 93 3.31 3.07 3.47
CA ILE A 93 4.73 2.88 3.82
C ILE A 93 5.00 3.15 5.30
N ILE A 94 4.45 4.23 5.87
CA ILE A 94 4.79 4.68 7.23
C ILE A 94 3.77 4.19 8.25
N ASN A 95 2.49 4.40 7.98
CA ASN A 95 1.40 4.12 8.91
C ASN A 95 1.40 2.69 9.51
N PRO A 96 1.72 1.61 8.75
CA PRO A 96 1.73 0.25 9.33
C PRO A 96 2.74 0.09 10.46
N TRP A 97 3.89 0.77 10.39
CA TRP A 97 4.92 0.70 11.42
C TRP A 97 4.51 1.41 12.71
N LEU A 98 3.67 2.45 12.63
CA LEU A 98 3.19 3.16 13.81
C LEU A 98 2.38 2.23 14.72
N LEU A 99 1.53 1.37 14.15
CA LEU A 99 0.79 0.39 14.93
C LEU A 99 1.74 -0.56 15.67
N LEU A 100 2.78 -1.04 14.98
CA LEU A 100 3.77 -1.96 15.55
C LEU A 100 4.57 -1.28 16.67
N THR A 101 5.10 -0.08 16.43
CA THR A 101 5.92 0.64 17.42
C THR A 101 5.10 1.04 18.63
N CYS A 102 3.89 1.56 18.46
CA CYS A 102 2.99 1.85 19.58
C CYS A 102 2.68 0.60 20.41
N THR A 103 2.44 -0.54 19.76
CA THR A 103 2.16 -1.79 20.47
C THR A 103 3.37 -2.25 21.29
N ILE A 104 4.58 -2.20 20.71
CA ILE A 104 5.82 -2.54 21.41
C ILE A 104 6.02 -1.62 22.62
N LEU A 105 5.87 -0.30 22.43
CA LEU A 105 6.03 0.68 23.52
C LEU A 105 5.01 0.49 24.65
N LEU A 106 3.76 0.16 24.32
CA LEU A 106 2.75 -0.13 25.34
C LEU A 106 3.08 -1.42 26.10
N VAL A 107 3.48 -2.48 25.39
CA VAL A 107 3.88 -3.75 26.02
C VAL A 107 5.08 -3.53 26.95
N THR A 108 6.11 -2.78 26.52
CA THR A 108 7.25 -2.45 27.39
C THR A 108 6.81 -1.67 28.63
N ASN A 109 5.91 -0.70 28.49
CA ASN A 109 5.40 0.07 29.62
C ASN A 109 4.58 -0.76 30.61
N VAL A 110 3.89 -1.81 30.15
CA VAL A 110 3.22 -2.77 31.04
C VAL A 110 4.25 -3.51 31.90
N PHE A 111 5.38 -3.92 31.32
CA PHE A 111 6.48 -4.55 32.09
C PHE A 111 7.09 -3.60 33.13
N TYR A 112 7.08 -2.29 32.89
CA TYR A 112 7.47 -1.26 33.87
C TYR A 112 6.36 -0.91 34.89
N GLY A 113 5.22 -1.63 34.88
CA GLY A 113 4.15 -1.46 35.87
C GLY A 113 3.10 -0.38 35.54
N SER A 114 3.08 0.14 34.31
CA SER A 114 2.10 1.17 33.93
C SER A 114 0.69 0.58 33.74
N LEU A 115 -0.22 0.90 34.66
CA LEU A 115 -1.65 0.55 34.57
C LEU A 115 -2.32 1.19 33.35
N ILE A 116 -1.91 2.39 32.96
CA ILE A 116 -2.47 3.10 31.80
C ILE A 116 -2.18 2.31 30.51
N ALA A 117 -0.96 1.80 30.36
CA ALA A 117 -0.59 1.00 29.19
C ALA A 117 -1.41 -0.30 29.12
N LEU A 118 -1.68 -0.93 30.26
CA LEU A 118 -2.51 -2.13 30.34
C LEU A 118 -3.96 -1.85 29.91
N ILE A 119 -4.54 -0.75 30.39
CA ILE A 119 -5.90 -0.33 30.02
C ILE A 119 -5.98 -0.04 28.52
N LEU A 120 -5.01 0.67 27.95
CA LEU A 120 -4.98 0.98 26.51
C LEU A 120 -4.86 -0.27 25.65
N LEU A 121 -4.03 -1.24 26.03
CA LEU A 121 -3.96 -2.54 25.35
C LEU A 121 -5.28 -3.31 25.48
N GLY A 122 -5.91 -3.30 26.65
CA GLY A 122 -7.21 -3.91 26.89
C GLY A 122 -8.30 -3.33 25.99
N ILE A 123 -8.36 -2.00 25.85
CA ILE A 123 -9.27 -1.31 24.92
C ILE A 123 -8.97 -1.72 23.47
N GLY A 124 -7.70 -1.73 23.08
CA GLY A 124 -7.27 -2.15 21.74
C GLY A 124 -7.72 -3.57 21.40
N LEU A 125 -7.64 -4.50 22.37
CA LEU A 125 -8.13 -5.88 22.21
C LEU A 125 -9.66 -5.94 22.15
N MET A 126 -10.36 -5.18 23.00
CA MET A 126 -11.83 -5.11 22.98
C MET A 126 -12.35 -4.59 21.63
N LEU A 127 -11.68 -3.62 21.03
CA LEU A 127 -12.03 -3.07 19.72
C LEU A 127 -11.90 -4.09 18.58
N LEU A 128 -11.18 -5.20 18.74
CA LEU A 128 -11.10 -6.27 17.74
C LEU A 128 -12.44 -6.96 17.49
N VAL A 129 -13.42 -6.79 18.38
CA VAL A 129 -14.81 -7.22 18.16
C VAL A 129 -15.43 -6.45 16.98
N LEU A 130 -15.04 -5.19 16.77
CA LEU A 130 -15.54 -4.38 15.66
C LEU A 130 -14.92 -4.85 14.33
N ARG A 131 -15.77 -5.25 13.38
CA ARG A 131 -15.35 -5.75 12.07
C ARG A 131 -14.43 -4.77 11.33
N VAL A 132 -14.76 -3.48 11.37
CA VAL A 132 -13.98 -2.41 10.70
C VAL A 132 -12.57 -2.33 11.27
N TYR A 133 -12.46 -2.30 12.60
CA TYR A 133 -11.16 -2.25 13.28
C TYR A 133 -10.34 -3.51 13.02
N ARG A 134 -10.95 -4.70 13.10
CA ARG A 134 -10.30 -5.97 12.81
C ARG A 134 -9.73 -6.02 11.38
N ILE A 135 -10.50 -5.57 10.39
CA ILE A 135 -10.05 -5.53 8.99
C ILE A 135 -8.88 -4.54 8.84
N TRP A 136 -8.99 -3.37 9.47
CA TRP A 136 -7.93 -2.36 9.43
C TRP A 136 -6.62 -2.88 10.02
N VAL A 137 -6.66 -3.51 11.20
CA VAL A 137 -5.47 -4.14 11.84
C VAL A 137 -4.87 -5.22 10.93
N LEU A 138 -5.69 -6.11 10.37
CA LEU A 138 -5.21 -7.13 9.44
C LEU A 138 -4.52 -6.53 8.21
N GLN A 139 -5.04 -5.42 7.68
CA GLN A 139 -4.43 -4.73 6.55
C GLN A 139 -3.08 -4.13 6.91
N GLN A 140 -2.93 -3.55 8.11
CA GLN A 140 -1.62 -3.08 8.59
C GLN A 140 -0.63 -4.24 8.72
N LEU A 141 -1.05 -5.38 9.27
CA LEU A 141 -0.21 -6.57 9.36
C LEU A 141 0.23 -7.09 7.98
N TYR A 142 -0.67 -7.12 7.00
CA TYR A 142 -0.31 -7.51 5.63
C TYR A 142 0.71 -6.56 5.00
N LEU A 143 0.61 -5.25 5.25
CA LEU A 143 1.59 -4.27 4.79
C LEU A 143 2.97 -4.47 5.44
N ILE A 144 3.03 -4.72 6.74
CA ILE A 144 4.28 -5.02 7.45
C ILE A 144 4.94 -6.29 6.86
N ILE A 145 4.17 -7.38 6.73
CA ILE A 145 4.67 -8.64 6.17
C ILE A 145 5.18 -8.43 4.73
N ALA A 146 4.44 -7.67 3.94
CA ALA A 146 4.82 -7.34 2.57
C ALA A 146 6.11 -6.49 2.51
N ALA A 147 6.25 -5.50 3.38
CA ALA A 147 7.44 -4.66 3.46
C ALA A 147 8.69 -5.49 3.84
N VAL A 148 8.59 -6.32 4.87
CA VAL A 148 9.68 -7.22 5.31
C VAL A 148 10.06 -8.19 4.18
N ARG A 149 9.06 -8.79 3.52
CA ARG A 149 9.31 -9.68 2.37
C ARG A 149 10.00 -8.94 1.24
N ASN A 150 9.54 -7.73 0.87
CA ASN A 150 10.16 -6.94 -0.19
C ASN A 150 11.63 -6.59 0.08
N LEU A 151 12.02 -6.43 1.35
CA LEU A 151 13.41 -6.22 1.74
C LEU A 151 14.28 -7.48 1.57
N TRP A 152 13.72 -8.66 1.88
CA TRP A 152 14.43 -9.94 1.77
C TRP A 152 14.46 -10.49 0.35
N THR A 153 13.32 -10.53 -0.34
CA THR A 153 13.24 -10.95 -1.73
C THR A 153 13.45 -9.73 -2.63
N LYS A 154 14.71 -9.30 -2.78
CA LYS A 154 15.09 -8.21 -3.70
C LYS A 154 14.65 -8.43 -5.15
N GLU A 155 14.16 -9.62 -5.52
CA GLU A 155 13.99 -10.00 -6.94
C GLU A 155 12.62 -10.49 -7.42
N ILE A 156 11.61 -10.75 -6.60
CA ILE A 156 10.46 -11.53 -7.11
C ILE A 156 9.20 -10.67 -7.34
N VAL A 157 9.24 -9.96 -8.45
CA VAL A 157 8.07 -9.51 -9.23
C VAL A 157 8.44 -9.92 -10.66
N TRP A 158 8.47 -11.19 -11.04
CA TRP A 158 7.42 -12.19 -11.12
C TRP A 158 8.04 -13.60 -11.14
N ARG A 159 7.34 -14.60 -10.61
CA ARG A 159 7.44 -16.00 -11.05
C ARG A 159 6.03 -16.47 -11.37
#